data_AF-A0A7S4BHW4-F1
#
_entry.id   AF-A0A7S4BHW4-F1
#
_cell.length_a   1.000
_cell.length_b   1.000
_cell.length_c   1.000
_cell.angle_alpha   90.00
_cell.angle_beta   90.00
_cell.angle_gamma   90.00
#
_symmetry.space_group_name_H-M   'P 1'
#
loop_
_entity.id
_entity.type
_entity.pdbx_description
1 polymer ?
#
loop_
_entity_poly.entity_id
_entity_poly.type
_entity_poly.pdbx_seq_one_letter_code
_entity_poly.pdbx_strand_id
1 'polypeptide(L)'
;MRLQLRPRTEVDAGSPRPAPDAAEPGAKAVLPWELTSAAELLSMSREDKARSALAAGLQLPRARVATDEALTALLSPLLDEAVRRQLGVRAAAAEGRFGEAASIERAATRRGRMMQEMQRAVDMGNFVSAASIAQDLRVENNRRMDVTLDEGEYDAMLDQDDWCAACP
;
A
#
# COMPACT_ATOMS: atom_id res chain seq x y z
N MET A 1 -75.82 15.94 2.96
CA MET A 1 -75.45 14.61 2.43
C MET A 1 -74.28 14.80 1.47
N ARG A 2 -73.13 14.13 1.50
CA ARG A 2 -72.56 13.06 2.35
C ARG A 2 -71.03 13.24 2.23
N LEU A 3 -70.34 13.32 3.36
CA LEU A 3 -68.88 13.14 3.49
C LEU A 3 -68.54 11.67 3.27
N GLN A 4 -67.51 11.38 2.47
CA GLN A 4 -66.67 10.15 2.56
C GLN A 4 -65.24 10.58 2.15
N LEU A 5 -64.33 10.88 3.08
CA LEU A 5 -63.46 9.99 3.88
C LEU A 5 -62.54 9.08 3.04
N ARG A 6 -61.22 9.30 3.22
CA ARG A 6 -60.06 8.57 2.67
C ARG A 6 -59.97 7.10 3.12
N PRO A 7 -59.05 6.30 2.54
CA PRO A 7 -57.71 6.12 3.14
C PRO A 7 -56.60 6.33 2.08
N ARG A 8 -55.47 7.03 2.30
CA ARG A 8 -54.31 6.85 3.19
C ARG A 8 -53.54 5.52 2.99
N THR A 9 -52.26 5.68 2.61
CA THR A 9 -51.11 4.74 2.60
C THR A 9 -51.24 3.58 1.61
N GLU A 10 -50.27 3.32 0.73
CA GLU A 10 -48.97 2.77 1.10
C GLU A 10 -47.79 3.38 0.33
N VAL A 11 -46.75 3.63 1.12
CA VAL A 11 -45.37 3.87 0.69
C VAL A 11 -44.83 2.49 0.38
N ASP A 12 -44.68 2.15 -0.90
CA ASP A 12 -44.09 0.86 -1.24
C ASP A 12 -42.58 0.91 -1.05
N ALA A 13 -42.11 -0.18 -0.47
CA ALA A 13 -40.92 -0.31 0.33
C ALA A 13 -39.66 0.02 -0.48
N GLY A 14 -38.80 0.82 0.16
CA GLY A 14 -37.41 0.93 -0.26
C GLY A 14 -36.84 -0.48 -0.43
N SER A 15 -36.25 -0.72 -1.59
CA SER A 15 -35.34 -1.85 -1.77
C SER A 15 -34.44 -1.91 -0.54
N PRO A 16 -34.31 -3.07 0.13
CA PRO A 16 -33.34 -3.18 1.20
C PRO A 16 -32.00 -2.83 0.58
N ARG A 17 -31.46 -1.67 0.98
CA ARG A 17 -30.05 -1.36 0.83
C ARG A 17 -29.34 -2.60 1.39
N PRO A 18 -28.47 -3.29 0.64
CA PRO A 18 -27.69 -4.37 1.24
C PRO A 18 -27.06 -3.78 2.49
N ALA A 19 -27.34 -4.41 3.63
CA ALA A 19 -26.68 -4.04 4.87
C ALA A 19 -25.18 -4.01 4.59
N PRO A 20 -24.41 -3.04 5.11
CA PRO A 20 -22.96 -3.17 5.06
C PRO A 20 -22.65 -4.52 5.71
N ASP A 21 -22.05 -5.43 4.95
CA ASP A 21 -21.69 -6.77 5.37
C ASP A 21 -21.11 -6.67 6.78
N ALA A 22 -21.87 -7.14 7.77
CA ALA A 22 -21.39 -7.25 9.13
C ALA A 22 -20.28 -8.29 9.07
N ALA A 23 -19.03 -7.81 9.05
CA ALA A 23 -17.84 -8.64 9.01
C ALA A 23 -18.00 -9.77 10.04
N GLU A 24 -17.89 -11.01 9.57
CA GLU A 24 -18.16 -12.16 10.43
C GLU A 24 -17.28 -12.10 11.70
N PRO A 25 -17.88 -12.25 12.89
CA PRO A 25 -17.14 -12.24 14.15
C PRO A 25 -16.25 -13.50 14.20
N GLY A 26 -15.01 -13.34 13.77
CA GLY A 26 -14.03 -14.45 13.69
C GLY A 26 -13.07 -14.36 12.51
N ALA A 27 -13.29 -13.45 11.55
CA ALA A 27 -12.35 -13.25 10.46
C ALA A 27 -10.96 -12.83 10.99
N LYS A 28 -9.92 -13.57 10.59
CA LYS A 28 -8.52 -13.27 10.93
C LYS A 28 -8.22 -11.82 10.53
N ALA A 29 -7.71 -11.03 11.48
CA ALA A 29 -7.31 -9.66 11.19
C ALA A 29 -6.18 -9.64 10.16
N VAL A 30 -6.34 -8.84 9.10
CA VAL A 30 -5.30 -8.61 8.09
C VAL A 30 -4.16 -7.83 8.75
N LEU A 31 -2.94 -8.31 8.61
CA LEU A 31 -1.76 -7.64 9.17
C LEU A 31 -1.35 -6.45 8.28
N PRO A 32 -0.72 -5.40 8.85
CA PRO A 32 -0.39 -4.21 8.08
C PRO A 32 0.52 -4.48 6.87
N TRP A 33 1.49 -5.39 7.03
CA TRP A 33 2.40 -5.81 5.95
C TRP A 33 1.78 -6.76 4.93
N GLU A 34 0.55 -7.25 5.16
CA GLU A 34 -0.21 -8.04 4.18
C GLU A 34 -0.97 -7.14 3.19
N LEU A 35 -1.12 -5.86 3.50
CA LEU A 35 -1.81 -4.89 2.63
C LEU A 35 -0.94 -4.58 1.41
N THR A 36 -1.51 -4.79 0.22
CA THR A 36 -0.78 -4.72 -1.05
C THR A 36 -0.96 -3.39 -1.77
N SER A 37 -1.93 -2.58 -1.35
CA SER A 37 -2.21 -1.28 -1.96
C SER A 37 -2.72 -0.23 -0.97
N ALA A 38 -2.49 1.04 -1.30
CA ALA A 38 -3.06 2.15 -0.55
C ALA A 38 -4.60 2.18 -0.65
N ALA A 39 -5.17 1.70 -1.76
CA ALA A 39 -6.61 1.63 -1.95
C ALA A 39 -7.25 0.63 -0.97
N GLU A 40 -6.62 -0.53 -0.79
CA GLU A 40 -7.03 -1.55 0.17
C GLU A 40 -7.11 -0.95 1.58
N LEU A 41 -6.02 -0.35 2.07
CA LEU A 41 -6.01 0.32 3.38
C LEU A 41 -7.08 1.41 3.50
N LEU A 42 -7.24 2.27 2.49
CA LEU A 42 -8.19 3.37 2.55
C LEU A 42 -9.65 2.91 2.47
N SER A 43 -9.91 1.74 1.91
CA SER A 43 -11.25 1.14 1.85
C SER A 43 -11.65 0.38 3.13
N MET A 44 -10.68 0.01 3.97
CA MET A 44 -10.94 -0.67 5.23
C MET A 44 -11.76 0.21 6.18
N SER A 45 -12.67 -0.42 6.92
CA SER A 45 -13.38 0.27 7.98
C SER A 45 -12.43 0.67 9.11
N ARG A 46 -12.85 1.64 9.92
CA ARG A 46 -12.10 2.06 11.12
C ARG A 46 -11.86 0.90 12.09
N GLU A 47 -12.83 -0.01 12.19
CA GLU A 47 -12.74 -1.20 13.03
C GLU A 47 -11.70 -2.18 12.48
N ASP A 48 -11.64 -2.37 11.16
CA ASP A 48 -10.65 -3.24 10.52
C ASP A 48 -9.24 -2.70 10.68
N LYS A 49 -9.05 -1.38 10.53
CA LYS A 49 -7.76 -0.74 10.78
C LYS A 49 -7.34 -0.90 12.25
N ALA A 50 -8.27 -0.77 13.18
CA ALA A 50 -8.00 -0.99 14.60
C ALA A 50 -7.66 -2.46 14.89
N ARG A 51 -8.38 -3.42 14.28
CA ARG A 51 -8.07 -4.86 14.38
C ARG A 51 -6.69 -5.18 13.81
N SER A 52 -6.34 -4.61 12.67
CA SER A 52 -5.03 -4.75 12.05
C SER A 52 -3.90 -4.23 12.96
N ALA A 53 -4.10 -3.04 13.56
CA ALA A 53 -3.15 -2.46 14.51
C ALA A 53 -2.97 -3.34 15.76
N LEU A 54 -4.06 -3.85 16.33
CA LEU A 54 -4.02 -4.77 17.48
C LEU A 54 -3.32 -6.09 17.12
N ALA A 55 -3.58 -6.64 15.94
CA ALA A 55 -2.92 -7.85 15.46
C ALA A 55 -1.42 -7.66 15.25
N ALA A 56 -0.99 -6.45 14.88
CA ALA A 56 0.41 -6.06 14.82
C ALA A 56 1.03 -5.73 16.20
N GLY A 57 0.27 -5.85 17.30
CA GLY A 57 0.74 -5.57 18.66
C GLY A 57 0.84 -4.07 18.99
N LEU A 58 0.23 -3.19 18.19
CA LEU A 58 0.22 -1.76 18.45
C LEU A 58 -0.82 -1.39 19.51
N GLN A 59 -0.50 -0.35 20.29
CA GLN A 59 -1.48 0.25 21.19
C GLN A 59 -2.39 1.19 20.41
N LEU A 60 -3.70 0.99 20.54
CA LEU A 60 -4.67 1.89 19.93
C LEU A 60 -4.68 3.24 20.65
N PRO A 61 -4.82 4.34 19.90
CA PRO A 61 -5.07 5.65 20.50
C PRO A 61 -6.40 5.64 21.27
N ARG A 62 -6.54 6.57 22.21
CA ARG A 62 -7.82 6.76 22.93
C ARG A 62 -8.96 6.96 21.93
N ALA A 63 -10.15 6.45 22.24
CA ALA A 63 -11.30 6.45 21.34
C ALA A 63 -11.64 7.83 20.71
N ARG A 64 -11.38 8.93 21.44
CA ARG A 64 -11.59 10.31 20.94
C ARG A 64 -10.62 10.73 19.82
N VAL A 65 -9.47 10.07 19.72
CA VAL A 65 -8.36 10.38 18.80
C VAL A 65 -8.20 9.28 17.74
N ALA A 66 -8.86 8.13 17.90
CA ALA A 66 -8.91 7.06 16.91
C ALA A 66 -9.79 7.43 15.71
N THR A 67 -9.39 8.47 14.96
CA THR A 67 -9.98 8.80 13.65
C THR A 67 -9.41 7.88 12.57
N ASP A 68 -10.02 7.92 11.38
CA ASP A 68 -9.55 7.11 10.26
C ASP A 68 -8.12 7.50 9.83
N GLU A 69 -7.83 8.81 9.83
CA GLU A 69 -6.53 9.36 9.53
C GLU A 69 -5.50 8.96 10.59
N ALA A 70 -5.87 9.00 11.87
CA ALA A 70 -4.99 8.61 12.96
C ALA A 70 -4.63 7.12 12.90
N LEU A 71 -5.58 6.25 12.57
CA LEU A 71 -5.31 4.83 12.39
C LEU A 71 -4.49 4.56 11.12
N THR A 72 -4.75 5.28 10.04
CA THR A 72 -3.95 5.19 8.81
C THR A 72 -2.50 5.63 9.07
N ALA A 73 -2.30 6.71 9.81
CA ALA A 73 -0.99 7.19 10.22
C ALA A 73 -0.27 6.21 11.17
N LEU A 74 -1.02 5.58 12.08
CA LEU A 74 -0.50 4.55 12.99
C LEU A 74 0.00 3.30 12.23
N LEU A 75 -0.74 2.88 11.20
CA LEU A 75 -0.41 1.70 10.40
C LEU A 75 0.70 1.97 9.38
N SER A 76 0.76 3.20 8.85
CA SER A 76 1.67 3.59 7.76
C SER A 76 3.10 3.06 7.91
N PRO A 77 3.80 3.21 9.06
CA PRO A 77 5.18 2.75 9.21
C PRO A 77 5.41 1.25 9.04
N LEU A 78 4.36 0.43 9.23
CA LEU A 78 4.42 -1.03 9.10
C LEU A 78 4.07 -1.52 7.69
N LEU A 79 3.63 -0.64 6.81
CA LEU A 79 3.31 -0.98 5.43
C LEU A 79 4.59 -1.09 4.60
N ASP A 80 4.50 -1.86 3.52
CA ASP A 80 5.56 -1.89 2.51
C ASP A 80 5.82 -0.48 1.96
N GLU A 81 7.08 -0.22 1.61
CA GLU A 81 7.56 1.03 1.02
C GLU A 81 6.78 1.41 -0.23
N ALA A 82 6.36 0.41 -1.04
CA ALA A 82 5.50 0.66 -2.19
C ALA A 82 4.14 1.27 -1.79
N VAL A 83 3.52 0.75 -0.74
CA VAL A 83 2.22 1.21 -0.23
C VAL A 83 2.35 2.57 0.46
N ARG A 84 3.39 2.75 1.30
CA ARG A 84 3.68 4.05 1.93
C ARG A 84 3.88 5.15 0.90
N ARG A 85 4.59 4.87 -0.19
CA ARG A 85 4.77 5.80 -1.31
C ARG A 85 3.44 6.17 -1.97
N GLN A 86 2.57 5.18 -2.24
CA GLN A 86 1.25 5.44 -2.80
C GLN A 86 0.41 6.37 -1.89
N LEU A 87 0.47 6.16 -0.57
CA LEU A 87 -0.18 7.04 0.40
C LEU A 87 0.39 8.46 0.35
N GLY A 88 1.73 8.60 0.30
CA GLY A 88 2.39 9.90 0.19
C GLY A 88 2.01 10.66 -1.08
N VAL A 89 2.01 10.00 -2.24
CA VAL A 89 1.58 10.58 -3.52
C VAL A 89 0.13 11.05 -3.45
N ARG A 90 -0.78 10.22 -2.90
CA ARG A 90 -2.20 10.56 -2.77
C ARG A 90 -2.42 11.74 -1.82
N ALA A 91 -1.74 11.76 -0.67
CA ALA A 91 -1.83 12.86 0.28
C ALA A 91 -1.34 14.19 -0.32
N ALA A 92 -0.16 14.17 -0.96
CA ALA A 92 0.37 15.35 -1.65
C ALA A 92 -0.56 15.83 -2.77
N ALA A 93 -1.13 14.92 -3.57
CA ALA A 93 -2.07 15.26 -4.61
C ALA A 93 -3.39 15.85 -4.08
N ALA A 94 -3.92 15.30 -2.97
CA ALA A 94 -5.14 15.80 -2.33
C ALA A 94 -4.96 17.24 -1.79
N GLU A 95 -3.75 17.60 -1.39
CA GLU A 95 -3.39 18.94 -0.92
C GLU A 95 -2.93 19.88 -2.05
N GLY A 96 -2.95 19.44 -3.31
CA GLY A 96 -2.50 20.22 -4.46
C GLY A 96 -0.98 20.36 -4.59
N ARG A 97 -0.20 19.61 -3.79
CA ARG A 97 1.27 19.59 -3.80
C ARG A 97 1.81 18.66 -4.90
N PHE A 98 1.49 18.94 -6.17
CA PHE A 98 1.85 18.09 -7.30
C PHE A 98 3.37 17.93 -7.51
N GLY A 99 4.16 18.95 -7.17
CA GLY A 99 5.61 18.88 -7.25
C GLY A 99 6.22 17.84 -6.30
N GLU A 100 5.62 17.69 -5.12
CA GLU A 100 6.02 16.70 -4.11
C GLU A 100 5.53 15.30 -4.47
N ALA A 101 4.30 15.17 -4.96
CA ALA A 101 3.81 13.91 -5.52
C ALA A 101 4.78 13.37 -6.60
N ALA A 102 5.23 14.26 -7.50
CA ALA A 102 6.19 13.91 -8.55
C ALA A 102 7.59 13.59 -8.01
N SER A 103 8.04 14.22 -6.93
CA SER A 103 9.35 13.89 -6.32
C SER A 103 9.32 12.52 -5.64
N ILE A 104 8.22 12.18 -4.97
CA ILE A 104 7.99 10.87 -4.34
C ILE A 104 7.95 9.76 -5.40
N GLU A 105 7.27 9.99 -6.53
CA GLU A 105 7.26 9.05 -7.66
C GLU A 105 8.66 8.89 -8.29
N ARG A 106 9.40 9.99 -8.47
CA ARG A 106 10.76 9.95 -9.03
C ARG A 106 11.77 9.25 -8.14
N ALA A 107 11.58 9.28 -6.82
CA ALA A 107 12.38 8.53 -5.86
C ALA A 107 12.15 7.00 -5.95
N ALA A 108 11.28 6.51 -6.84
CA ALA A 108 11.08 5.08 -7.04
C ALA A 108 12.23 4.48 -7.86
N THR A 109 12.80 3.39 -7.34
CA THR A 109 13.76 2.58 -8.09
C THR A 109 13.12 2.11 -9.40
N ARG A 110 13.93 1.88 -10.44
CA ARG A 110 13.44 1.37 -11.72
C ARG A 110 12.60 0.09 -11.54
N ARG A 111 13.09 -0.86 -10.75
CA ARG A 111 12.34 -2.08 -10.37
C ARG A 111 11.01 -1.76 -9.69
N GLY A 112 11.01 -0.83 -8.72
CA GLY A 112 9.79 -0.39 -8.03
C GLY A 112 8.75 0.19 -9.00
N ARG A 113 9.19 0.99 -9.98
CA ARG A 113 8.32 1.54 -11.03
C ARG A 113 7.73 0.43 -11.91
N MET A 114 8.56 -0.52 -12.35
CA MET A 114 8.09 -1.65 -13.16
C MET A 114 7.09 -2.53 -12.41
N MET A 115 7.30 -2.79 -11.11
CA MET A 115 6.32 -3.53 -10.30
C MET A 115 4.97 -2.79 -10.21
N GLN A 116 5.01 -1.46 -10.04
CA GLN A 116 3.78 -0.65 -9.99
C GLN A 116 3.07 -0.61 -11.34
N GLU A 117 3.79 -0.48 -12.45
CA GLU A 117 3.21 -0.52 -13.80
C GLU A 117 2.60 -1.89 -14.10
N MET A 118 3.26 -2.97 -13.71
CA MET A 118 2.72 -4.33 -13.83
C MET A 118 1.42 -4.47 -13.06
N GLN A 119 1.38 -4.03 -11.80
CA GLN A 119 0.17 -4.10 -10.97
C GLN A 119 -0.98 -3.29 -11.60
N ARG A 120 -0.71 -2.06 -12.06
CA ARG A 120 -1.70 -1.25 -12.76
C ARG A 120 -2.25 -1.96 -14.01
N ALA A 121 -1.39 -2.62 -14.79
CA ALA A 121 -1.81 -3.39 -15.96
C ALA A 121 -2.73 -4.58 -15.58
N VAL A 122 -2.43 -5.26 -14.48
CA VAL A 122 -3.28 -6.33 -13.92
C VAL A 122 -4.64 -5.78 -13.47
N ASP A 123 -4.64 -4.67 -12.72
CA ASP A 123 -5.87 -4.04 -12.22
C ASP A 123 -6.78 -3.58 -13.37
N MET A 124 -6.20 -3.18 -14.51
CA MET A 124 -6.93 -2.81 -15.73
C MET A 124 -7.32 -4.02 -16.61
N GLY A 125 -6.99 -5.25 -16.22
CA GLY A 125 -7.23 -6.47 -17.02
C GLY A 125 -6.37 -6.58 -18.28
N ASN A 126 -5.34 -5.74 -18.42
CA ASN A 126 -4.41 -5.78 -19.55
C ASN A 126 -3.25 -6.75 -19.26
N PHE A 127 -3.55 -8.04 -19.35
CA PHE A 127 -2.59 -9.10 -19.06
C PHE A 127 -1.44 -9.18 -20.07
N VAL A 128 -1.61 -8.66 -21.29
CA VAL A 128 -0.53 -8.59 -22.30
C VAL A 128 0.56 -7.64 -21.84
N SER A 129 0.19 -6.42 -21.44
CA SER A 129 1.14 -5.46 -20.89
C SER A 129 1.75 -5.96 -19.57
N ALA A 130 0.94 -6.55 -18.68
CA ALA A 130 1.45 -7.12 -17.44
C ALA A 130 2.52 -8.21 -17.69
N ALA A 131 2.28 -9.11 -18.65
CA ALA A 131 3.23 -10.16 -19.02
C ALA A 131 4.54 -9.59 -19.61
N SER A 132 4.45 -8.57 -20.46
CA SER A 132 5.63 -7.88 -21.00
C SER A 132 6.47 -7.26 -19.88
N ILE A 133 5.82 -6.53 -18.97
CA ILE A 133 6.51 -5.87 -17.85
C ILE A 133 7.13 -6.91 -16.92
N ALA A 134 6.43 -8.03 -16.66
CA ALA A 134 6.98 -9.13 -15.87
C ALA A 134 8.25 -9.74 -16.48
N GLN A 135 8.30 -9.85 -17.82
CA GLN A 135 9.50 -10.31 -18.52
C GLN A 135 10.65 -9.32 -18.39
N ASP A 136 10.39 -8.03 -18.57
CA ASP A 136 11.40 -6.99 -18.39
C ASP A 136 11.91 -6.95 -16.94
N LEU A 137 11.04 -7.23 -15.97
CA LEU A 137 11.39 -7.27 -14.55
C LEU A 137 12.33 -8.44 -14.22
N ARG A 138 12.17 -9.59 -14.89
CA ARG A 138 13.13 -10.70 -14.79
C ARG A 138 14.49 -10.30 -15.34
N VAL A 139 14.54 -9.64 -16.49
CA VAL A 139 15.80 -9.14 -17.08
C VAL A 139 16.47 -8.16 -16.12
N GLU A 140 15.71 -7.23 -15.53
CA GLU A 140 16.25 -6.25 -14.59
C GLU A 140 16.77 -6.87 -13.29
N ASN A 141 16.08 -7.89 -12.77
CA ASN A 141 16.57 -8.66 -11.62
C ASN A 141 17.88 -9.39 -11.97
N ASN A 142 17.97 -10.01 -13.15
CA ASN A 142 19.15 -10.74 -13.57
C ASN A 142 20.38 -9.83 -13.72
N ARG A 143 20.19 -8.58 -14.19
CA ARG A 143 21.30 -7.60 -14.27
C ARG A 143 21.95 -7.29 -12.94
N ARG A 144 21.22 -7.36 -11.82
CA ARG A 144 21.79 -7.15 -10.47
C ARG A 144 22.39 -8.40 -9.87
N MET A 145 21.96 -9.59 -10.33
CA MET A 145 22.57 -10.85 -9.93
C MET A 145 23.84 -11.16 -10.71
N ASP A 146 24.19 -10.33 -11.71
CA ASP A 146 25.52 -10.33 -12.30
C ASP A 146 26.51 -9.73 -11.30
N VAL A 147 26.96 -10.57 -10.37
CA VAL A 147 27.97 -10.29 -9.34
C VAL A 147 29.32 -9.87 -9.93
N THR A 148 29.51 -9.98 -11.26
CA THR A 148 30.72 -9.50 -11.93
C THR A 148 30.71 -8.01 -12.26
N LEU A 149 29.61 -7.31 -11.96
CA LEU A 149 29.39 -5.88 -12.19
C LEU A 149 29.28 -5.11 -10.87
N ASP A 150 30.18 -5.41 -9.92
CA ASP A 150 30.35 -4.56 -8.74
C ASP A 150 30.99 -3.23 -9.22
N GLU A 151 30.16 -2.18 -9.38
CA GLU A 151 30.61 -0.79 -9.65
C GLU A 151 31.19 -0.15 -8.37
N GLY A 152 31.91 -0.94 -7.58
CA GLY A 152 32.81 -0.46 -6.54
C GLY A 152 34.21 -0.41 -7.14
N GLU A 153 34.76 0.79 -7.26
CA GLU A 153 36.20 0.99 -7.46
C GLU A 153 36.92 0.14 -6.40
N TYR A 154 37.56 -0.96 -6.83
CA TYR A 154 38.30 -1.83 -5.92
C TYR A 154 39.37 -0.95 -5.26
N ASP A 155 39.24 -0.69 -3.96
CA ASP A 155 40.25 0.06 -3.23
C ASP A 155 41.50 -0.84 -3.13
N ALA A 156 42.52 -0.52 -3.92
CA ALA A 156 43.79 -1.24 -3.92
C ALA A 156 44.53 -1.17 -2.56
N MET A 157 44.07 -0.33 -1.62
CA MET A 157 44.59 -0.29 -0.25
C MET A 157 43.99 -1.37 0.66
N LEU A 158 42.89 -2.04 0.27
CA LEU A 158 42.23 -3.04 1.11
C LEU A 158 43.04 -4.34 1.24
N ASP A 159 43.96 -4.60 0.31
CA ASP A 159 44.85 -5.77 0.27
C ASP A 159 46.23 -5.52 0.91
N GLN A 160 46.47 -4.35 1.51
CA GLN A 160 47.69 -4.14 2.30
C GLN A 160 47.52 -4.74 3.69
N ASP A 161 47.57 -6.07 3.76
CA ASP A 161 47.78 -6.75 5.03
C ASP A 161 49.16 -6.32 5.59
N ASP A 162 49.13 -5.62 6.74
CA ASP A 162 50.29 -5.25 7.55
C ASP A 162 51.22 -6.43 7.89
N TRP A 163 50.78 -7.66 7.63
CA TRP A 163 51.50 -8.90 7.90
C TRP A 163 52.82 -9.03 7.12
N CYS A 164 52.93 -8.49 5.90
CA CYS A 164 54.16 -8.62 5.08
C CYS A 164 55.22 -7.53 5.35
N ALA A 165 54.94 -6.52 6.19
CA ALA A 165 55.91 -5.47 6.52
C ALA A 165 56.93 -5.87 7.61
N ALA A 166 56.79 -7.08 8.19
CA ALA A 166 57.64 -7.59 9.26
C ALA A 166 58.29 -8.95 8.94
N CYS A 167 58.60 -9.22 7.67
CA CYS A 167 59.54 -10.29 7.33
C CYS A 167 60.98 -9.73 7.42
N PRO A 168 61.85 -10.31 8.28
CA PRO A 168 63.26 -9.90 8.41
C PRO A 168 64.09 -10.15 7.16
#